data_AF-A0A1M3N8D3-F1
#
_entry.id   AF-A0A1M3N8D3-F1
#
_cell.length_a   1.000
_cell.length_b   1.000
_cell.length_c   1.000
_cell.angle_alpha   90.00
_cell.angle_beta   90.00
_cell.angle_gamma   90.00
#
_symmetry.space_group_name_H-M   'P 1'
#
loop_
_entity.id
_entity.type
_entity.pdbx_description
1 polymer ?
#
loop_
_entity_poly.entity_id
_entity_poly.type
_entity_poly.pdbx_seq_one_letter_code
_entity_poly.pdbx_strand_id
1 'polypeptide(L)'
;MAIAVGVACSALTGCDFILTPTKVANGERYQSGDGRYDAYFAAVHQEQVASANWPDDSKAARKPIVTALDLRPGASNGTILAATRGKKGEGSLGSAVEQTTAAELERARRLKAAAAKLDEMLKRGEELKKQTIEDKKNLGVDKADEKKVAKKDEVKREMSAAVDAVESMASDARKGAKEAEDLAMKLKAAWTGREEDERAPAKIEDEKRDDKKDERRDDKKKPEPVAKKATPRTDAPKKPKPEASPEEKPAKPAKPAPPPPSDEVFNP
;
A
#
# COMPACT_ATOMS: atom_id res chain seq x y z
N MET A 1 -44.71 -21.79 -41.84
CA MET A 1 -44.65 -22.68 -40.65
C MET A 1 -43.22 -23.14 -40.49
N ALA A 2 -42.52 -22.69 -39.45
CA ALA A 2 -41.29 -23.34 -38.99
C ALA A 2 -41.07 -22.95 -37.52
N ILE A 3 -40.98 -23.98 -36.69
CA ILE A 3 -40.96 -23.98 -35.24
C ILE A 3 -39.59 -23.51 -34.75
N ALA A 4 -39.57 -22.51 -33.87
CA ALA A 4 -38.38 -22.07 -33.14
C ALA A 4 -38.14 -23.02 -31.96
N VAL A 5 -37.02 -23.74 -31.98
CA VAL A 5 -36.50 -24.46 -30.81
C VAL A 5 -35.43 -23.59 -30.19
N GLY A 6 -35.75 -23.01 -29.03
CA GLY A 6 -34.84 -22.20 -28.23
C GLY A 6 -33.80 -23.06 -27.53
N VAL A 7 -32.55 -22.62 -27.59
CA VAL A 7 -31.49 -23.03 -26.67
C VAL A 7 -31.18 -21.81 -25.81
N ALA A 8 -31.76 -21.79 -24.61
CA ALA A 8 -31.45 -20.81 -23.58
C ALA A 8 -30.05 -21.11 -23.03
N CYS A 9 -29.11 -20.21 -23.29
CA CYS A 9 -27.79 -20.23 -22.69
C CYS A 9 -27.89 -19.55 -21.31
N SER A 10 -27.97 -20.35 -20.24
CA SER A 10 -27.93 -19.86 -18.87
C SER A 10 -26.58 -19.20 -18.59
N ALA A 11 -26.61 -17.91 -18.27
CA ALA A 11 -25.44 -17.13 -17.91
C ALA A 11 -24.76 -17.68 -16.63
N LEU A 12 -23.45 -17.92 -16.71
CA LEU A 12 -22.60 -18.28 -15.59
C LEU A 12 -22.31 -17.03 -14.75
N THR A 13 -23.11 -16.78 -13.71
CA THR A 13 -22.85 -15.80 -12.64
C THR A 13 -21.80 -16.34 -11.65
N GLY A 14 -20.59 -16.60 -12.12
CA GLY A 14 -19.55 -17.31 -11.35
C GLY A 14 -18.24 -16.57 -11.08
N CYS A 15 -18.00 -15.39 -11.68
CA CYS A 15 -16.68 -14.74 -11.64
C CYS A 15 -16.61 -13.39 -10.92
N ASP A 16 -17.71 -12.85 -10.40
CA ASP A 16 -17.69 -11.54 -9.70
C ASP A 16 -17.10 -11.62 -8.29
N PHE A 17 -17.03 -12.81 -7.68
CA PHE A 17 -16.59 -12.93 -6.29
C PHE A 17 -15.06 -12.82 -6.12
N ILE A 18 -14.26 -13.00 -7.18
CA ILE A 18 -12.78 -13.00 -7.10
C ILE A 18 -12.18 -11.61 -7.44
N LEU A 19 -12.94 -10.75 -8.12
CA LEU A 19 -12.42 -9.49 -8.67
C LEU A 19 -12.87 -8.23 -7.91
N THR A 20 -13.73 -8.34 -6.89
CA THR A 20 -14.12 -7.15 -6.12
C THR A 20 -12.94 -6.69 -5.25
N PRO A 21 -12.39 -5.47 -5.49
CA PRO A 21 -11.36 -4.91 -4.64
C PRO A 21 -11.90 -4.75 -3.21
N THR A 22 -11.07 -5.06 -2.22
CA THR A 22 -11.43 -4.91 -0.82
C THR A 22 -11.37 -3.45 -0.40
N LYS A 23 -12.15 -3.09 0.62
CA LYS A 23 -12.13 -1.73 1.17
C LYS A 23 -10.74 -1.41 1.74
N VAL A 24 -10.14 -2.34 2.47
CA VAL A 24 -8.81 -2.13 3.06
C VAL A 24 -7.74 -1.97 1.97
N ALA A 25 -7.81 -2.71 0.85
CA ALA A 25 -6.84 -2.54 -0.24
C ALA A 25 -6.94 -1.16 -0.91
N ASN A 26 -8.13 -0.56 -0.93
CA ASN A 26 -8.34 0.81 -1.42
C ASN A 26 -7.97 1.90 -0.40
N GLY A 27 -7.44 1.52 0.77
CA GLY A 27 -7.13 2.44 1.87
C GLY A 27 -8.38 2.94 2.61
N GLU A 28 -9.55 2.33 2.38
CA GLU A 28 -10.79 2.67 3.08
C GLU A 28 -10.88 1.94 4.42
N ARG A 29 -11.48 2.60 5.41
CA ARG A 29 -11.73 1.97 6.71
C ARG A 29 -12.85 0.93 6.59
N TYR A 30 -12.50 -0.33 6.76
CA TYR A 30 -13.46 -1.41 6.89
C TYR A 30 -14.01 -1.53 8.33
N GLN A 31 -15.29 -1.89 8.45
CA GLN A 31 -15.98 -2.20 9.71
C GLN A 31 -16.75 -3.51 9.54
N SER A 32 -16.35 -4.53 10.27
CA SER A 32 -17.00 -5.84 10.32
C SER A 32 -18.22 -5.86 11.23
N GLY A 33 -18.28 -4.97 12.23
CA GLY A 33 -19.27 -4.98 13.31
C GLY A 33 -18.94 -5.96 14.44
N ASP A 34 -17.76 -6.59 14.41
CA ASP A 34 -17.19 -7.35 15.52
C ASP A 34 -16.00 -6.57 16.08
N GLY A 35 -16.14 -6.13 17.34
CA GLY A 35 -15.15 -5.27 17.99
C GLY A 35 -13.73 -5.86 18.02
N ARG A 36 -13.59 -7.20 17.96
CA ARG A 36 -12.29 -7.88 17.92
C ARG A 36 -11.50 -7.54 16.65
N TYR A 37 -12.19 -7.54 15.50
CA TYR A 37 -11.57 -7.25 14.20
C TYR A 37 -11.55 -5.74 13.91
N ASP A 38 -12.59 -5.01 14.32
CA ASP A 38 -12.73 -3.58 14.03
C ASP A 38 -11.62 -2.72 14.65
N ALA A 39 -11.12 -3.11 15.83
CA ALA A 39 -9.97 -2.45 16.44
C ALA A 39 -8.70 -2.62 15.59
N TYR A 40 -8.51 -3.80 14.99
CA TYR A 40 -7.38 -4.07 14.10
C TYR A 40 -7.52 -3.29 12.79
N PHE A 41 -8.67 -3.34 12.12
CA PHE A 41 -8.91 -2.59 10.89
C PHE A 41 -8.77 -1.07 11.09
N ALA A 42 -9.19 -0.54 12.24
CA ALA A 42 -8.97 0.86 12.58
C ALA A 42 -7.47 1.21 12.70
N ALA A 43 -6.68 0.34 13.34
CA ALA A 43 -5.23 0.53 13.44
C ALA A 43 -4.54 0.45 12.07
N VAL A 44 -4.91 -0.51 11.22
CA VAL A 44 -4.40 -0.62 9.84
C VAL A 44 -4.68 0.65 9.05
N HIS A 45 -5.93 1.14 9.10
CA HIS A 45 -6.30 2.35 8.39
C HIS A 45 -5.52 3.59 8.89
N GLN A 46 -5.29 3.71 10.21
CA GLN A 46 -4.46 4.79 10.75
C GLN A 46 -3.03 4.76 10.17
N GLU A 47 -2.42 3.58 10.04
CA GLU A 47 -1.09 3.44 9.44
C GLU A 47 -1.10 3.70 7.92
N GLN A 48 -2.17 3.33 7.21
CA GLN A 48 -2.33 3.68 5.78
C GLN A 48 -2.37 5.20 5.59
N VAL A 49 -3.12 5.92 6.43
CA VAL A 49 -3.17 7.39 6.40
C VAL A 49 -1.81 8.00 6.78
N ALA A 50 -1.12 7.43 7.77
CA ALA A 50 0.21 7.90 8.15
C ALA A 50 1.25 7.69 7.04
N SER A 51 1.26 6.51 6.41
CA SER A 51 2.21 6.15 5.35
C SER A 51 2.00 6.95 4.06
N ALA A 52 0.78 7.40 3.79
CA ALA A 52 0.48 8.32 2.69
C ALA A 52 1.30 9.63 2.75
N ASN A 53 1.77 10.04 3.94
CA ASN A 53 2.58 11.25 4.13
C ASN A 53 4.09 11.03 3.98
N TRP A 54 4.58 9.78 3.92
CA TRP A 54 6.02 9.49 3.83
C TRP A 54 6.73 10.14 2.62
N PRO A 55 6.11 10.25 1.44
CA PRO A 55 6.71 10.97 0.31
C PRO A 55 6.90 12.46 0.59
N ASP A 56 5.96 13.09 1.30
CA ASP A 56 6.05 14.52 1.64
C ASP A 56 7.05 14.77 2.76
N ASP A 57 7.14 13.87 3.74
CA ASP A 57 8.23 13.88 4.74
C ASP A 57 9.61 13.79 4.08
N SER A 58 9.75 12.98 3.02
CA SER A 58 11.00 12.90 2.26
C SER A 58 11.32 14.22 1.54
N LYS A 59 10.33 14.85 0.90
CA LYS A 59 10.53 16.16 0.25
C LYS A 59 10.89 17.24 1.27
N ALA A 60 10.24 17.22 2.43
CA ALA A 60 10.49 18.17 3.51
C ALA A 60 11.92 18.03 4.06
N ALA A 61 12.39 16.81 4.31
CA ALA A 61 13.75 16.54 4.78
C ALA A 61 14.82 17.02 3.79
N ARG A 62 14.55 16.94 2.48
CA ARG A 62 15.49 17.33 1.41
C ARG A 62 15.41 18.79 1.00
N LYS A 63 14.41 19.53 1.50
CA LYS A 63 14.19 20.93 1.11
C LYS A 63 15.43 21.83 1.27
N PRO A 64 16.24 21.73 2.36
CA PRO A 64 17.41 22.59 2.53
C PRO A 64 18.43 22.40 1.40
N ILE A 65 18.85 21.16 1.12
CA ILE A 65 19.85 20.88 0.08
C ILE A 65 19.31 21.17 -1.33
N VAL A 66 18.04 20.85 -1.59
CA VAL A 66 17.41 21.12 -2.90
C VAL A 66 17.37 22.63 -3.17
N THR A 67 17.06 23.44 -2.16
CA THR A 67 17.03 24.91 -2.30
C THR A 67 18.44 25.48 -2.44
N ALA A 68 19.41 25.03 -1.64
CA ALA A 68 20.79 25.52 -1.70
C ALA A 68 21.49 25.19 -3.02
N LEU A 69 21.12 24.07 -3.65
CA LEU A 69 21.65 23.66 -4.95
C LEU A 69 20.85 24.21 -6.14
N ASP A 70 19.75 24.95 -5.90
CA ASP A 70 18.81 25.42 -6.92
C ASP A 70 18.28 24.28 -7.81
N LEU A 71 17.92 23.16 -7.18
CA LEU A 71 17.38 22.00 -7.86
C LEU A 71 15.85 22.01 -7.88
N ARG A 72 15.26 21.33 -8.87
CA ARG A 72 13.82 21.10 -8.91
C ARG A 72 13.35 20.31 -7.67
N PRO A 73 12.19 20.66 -7.07
CA PRO A 73 11.57 19.84 -6.04
C PRO A 73 11.41 18.38 -6.49
N GLY A 74 11.85 17.43 -5.66
CA GLY A 74 11.85 16.01 -6.01
C GLY A 74 13.04 15.55 -6.86
N ALA A 75 14.12 16.33 -6.91
CA ALA A 75 15.39 15.89 -7.51
C ALA A 75 15.82 14.51 -6.96
N SER A 76 16.31 13.65 -7.85
CA SER A 76 16.76 12.31 -7.47
C SER A 76 17.97 12.36 -6.54
N ASN A 77 18.19 11.30 -5.75
CA ASN A 77 19.37 11.19 -4.89
C ASN A 77 20.67 11.35 -5.70
N GLY A 78 20.74 10.76 -6.90
CA GLY A 78 21.91 10.90 -7.78
C GLY A 78 22.15 12.34 -8.22
N THR A 79 21.09 13.07 -8.57
CA THR A 79 21.17 14.49 -8.96
C THR A 79 21.65 15.36 -7.79
N ILE A 80 21.09 15.16 -6.59
CA ILE A 80 21.49 15.87 -5.38
C ILE A 80 22.98 15.62 -5.11
N LEU A 81 23.41 14.35 -5.09
CA LEU A 81 24.80 13.99 -4.81
C LEU A 81 25.77 14.55 -5.86
N ALA A 82 25.45 14.46 -7.14
CA ALA A 82 26.27 15.01 -8.22
C ALA A 82 26.44 16.53 -8.11
N ALA A 83 25.34 17.25 -7.86
CA ALA A 83 25.37 18.71 -7.68
C ALA A 83 26.14 19.12 -6.42
N THR A 84 25.99 18.37 -5.31
CA THR A 84 26.79 18.60 -4.09
C THR A 84 28.28 18.46 -4.34
N ARG A 85 28.72 17.43 -5.08
CA ARG A 85 30.15 17.26 -5.44
C ARG A 85 30.65 18.41 -6.31
N GLY A 86 29.83 18.90 -7.24
CA GLY A 86 30.18 20.01 -8.13
C GLY A 86 30.36 21.36 -7.42
N LYS A 87 29.68 21.56 -6.28
CA LYS A 87 29.76 22.78 -5.46
C LYS A 87 30.58 22.61 -4.18
N LYS A 88 31.43 21.57 -4.12
CA LYS A 88 32.29 21.31 -2.97
C LYS A 88 33.19 22.52 -2.68
N GLY A 89 33.22 22.96 -1.42
CA GLY A 89 34.02 24.10 -0.99
C GLY A 89 33.31 25.46 -1.03
N GLU A 90 32.08 25.52 -1.55
CA GLU A 90 31.23 26.71 -1.41
C GLU A 90 30.75 26.84 0.04
N GLY A 91 31.23 27.86 0.77
CA GLY A 91 30.97 28.02 2.21
C GLY A 91 29.49 28.06 2.61
N SER A 92 28.58 28.39 1.70
CA SER A 92 27.13 28.43 1.95
C SER A 92 26.43 27.06 1.88
N LEU A 93 27.06 26.03 1.32
CA LEU A 93 26.43 24.72 1.11
C LEU A 93 26.49 23.80 2.35
N GLY A 94 27.49 23.99 3.21
CA GLY A 94 27.74 23.12 4.36
C GLY A 94 26.57 23.04 5.34
N SER A 95 25.94 24.16 5.67
CA SER A 95 24.79 24.19 6.58
C SER A 95 23.57 23.44 6.02
N ALA A 96 23.32 23.55 4.70
CA ALA A 96 22.24 22.84 4.03
C ALA A 96 22.48 21.32 3.98
N VAL A 97 23.74 20.90 3.80
CA VAL A 97 24.17 19.50 3.88
C VAL A 97 23.92 18.95 5.28
N GLU A 98 24.35 19.66 6.32
CA GLU A 98 24.18 19.24 7.72
C GLU A 98 22.71 19.13 8.12
N GLN A 99 21.90 20.15 7.81
CA GLN A 99 20.45 20.14 8.08
C GLN A 99 19.74 18.99 7.37
N THR A 100 20.06 18.76 6.09
CA THR A 100 19.45 17.66 5.32
C THR A 100 19.88 16.30 5.86
N THR A 101 21.16 16.15 6.21
CA THR A 101 21.69 14.90 6.79
C THR A 101 20.98 14.58 8.11
N ALA A 102 20.84 15.57 8.99
CA ALA A 102 20.13 15.41 10.25
C ALA A 102 18.65 15.06 10.05
N ALA A 103 17.97 15.74 9.12
CA ALA A 103 16.57 15.48 8.81
C ALA A 103 16.34 14.08 8.19
N GLU A 104 17.22 13.61 7.30
CA GLU A 104 17.12 12.26 6.72
C GLU A 104 17.44 11.17 7.76
N LEU A 105 18.39 11.37 8.67
CA LEU A 105 18.63 10.43 9.77
C LEU A 105 17.45 10.35 10.75
N GLU A 106 16.84 11.48 11.07
CA GLU A 106 15.65 11.54 11.92
C GLU A 106 14.45 10.86 11.23
N ARG A 107 14.25 11.11 9.94
CA ARG A 107 13.27 10.41 9.10
C ARG A 107 13.54 8.90 9.06
N ALA A 108 14.79 8.47 8.88
CA ALA A 108 15.16 7.05 8.89
C ALA A 108 14.77 6.39 10.21
N ARG A 109 15.04 7.05 11.35
CA ARG A 109 14.66 6.58 12.68
C ARG A 109 13.15 6.42 12.81
N ARG A 110 12.37 7.41 12.35
CA ARG A 110 10.90 7.34 12.35
C ARG A 110 10.38 6.17 11.51
N LEU A 111 10.92 5.98 10.31
CA LEU A 111 10.54 4.87 9.43
C LEU A 111 10.91 3.49 10.00
N LYS A 112 12.07 3.37 10.67
CA LYS A 112 12.43 2.13 11.40
C LYS A 112 11.46 1.82 12.54
N ALA A 113 11.06 2.84 13.31
CA ALA A 113 10.07 2.68 14.37
C ALA A 113 8.70 2.27 13.79
N ALA A 114 8.28 2.87 12.66
CA ALA A 114 7.07 2.48 11.96
C ALA A 114 7.13 1.03 11.45
N ALA A 115 8.26 0.61 10.86
CA ALA A 115 8.44 -0.77 10.41
C ALA A 115 8.31 -1.79 11.54
N ALA A 116 8.91 -1.51 12.71
CA ALA A 116 8.79 -2.38 13.88
C ALA A 116 7.35 -2.50 14.39
N LYS A 117 6.61 -1.37 14.43
CA LYS A 117 5.19 -1.36 14.78
C LYS A 117 4.35 -2.16 13.77
N LEU A 118 4.63 -2.00 12.48
CA LEU A 118 3.93 -2.73 11.41
C LEU A 118 4.20 -4.24 11.49
N ASP A 119 5.40 -4.67 11.90
CA ASP A 119 5.71 -6.09 12.12
C ASP A 119 4.90 -6.70 13.27
N GLU A 120 4.69 -5.96 14.36
CA GLU A 120 3.81 -6.40 15.45
C GLU A 120 2.35 -6.50 14.97
N MET A 121 1.90 -5.53 14.18
CA MET A 121 0.57 -5.56 13.56
C MET A 121 0.42 -6.72 12.57
N LEU A 122 1.47 -7.10 11.85
CA LEU A 122 1.46 -8.21 10.92
C LEU A 122 1.25 -9.54 11.66
N LYS A 123 1.98 -9.75 12.77
CA LYS A 123 1.82 -10.94 13.63
C LYS A 123 0.39 -11.06 14.15
N ARG A 124 -0.15 -9.96 14.69
CA ARG A 124 -1.54 -9.91 15.17
C ARG A 124 -2.55 -10.14 14.05
N GLY A 125 -2.32 -9.59 12.87
CA GLY A 125 -3.18 -9.78 11.70
C GLY A 125 -3.23 -11.24 11.26
N GLU A 126 -2.10 -11.93 11.24
CA GLU A 126 -2.03 -13.36 10.92
C GLU A 126 -2.75 -14.25 11.94
N GLU A 127 -2.70 -13.90 13.24
CA GLU A 127 -3.50 -14.58 14.26
C GLU A 127 -5.00 -14.35 14.06
N LEU A 128 -5.41 -13.10 13.83
CA LEU A 128 -6.82 -12.78 13.56
C LEU A 128 -7.31 -13.44 12.27
N LYS A 129 -6.49 -13.52 11.23
CA LYS A 129 -6.79 -14.23 9.98
C LYS A 129 -7.08 -15.71 10.24
N LYS A 130 -6.28 -16.39 11.06
CA LYS A 130 -6.58 -17.77 11.49
C LYS A 130 -7.92 -17.84 12.24
N GLN A 131 -8.16 -16.89 13.14
CA GLN A 131 -9.42 -16.81 13.88
C GLN A 131 -10.64 -16.61 12.97
N THR A 132 -10.55 -15.82 11.89
CA THR A 132 -11.66 -15.68 10.94
C THR A 132 -12.01 -17.00 10.24
N ILE A 133 -11.01 -17.86 10.01
CA ILE A 133 -11.21 -19.20 9.41
C ILE A 133 -11.91 -20.12 10.42
N GLU A 134 -11.51 -20.09 11.69
CA GLU A 134 -12.14 -20.85 12.76
C GLU A 134 -13.57 -20.40 13.03
N ASP A 135 -13.80 -19.08 13.11
CA ASP A 135 -15.15 -18.49 13.23
C ASP A 135 -16.07 -18.97 12.10
N LYS A 136 -15.58 -19.05 10.86
CA LYS A 136 -16.35 -19.59 9.73
C LYS A 136 -16.65 -21.08 9.91
N LYS A 137 -15.69 -21.89 10.36
CA LYS A 137 -15.89 -23.33 10.60
C LYS A 137 -16.94 -23.56 11.70
N ASN A 138 -16.92 -22.71 12.72
CA ASN A 138 -17.75 -22.77 13.93
C ASN A 138 -19.15 -22.17 13.78
N LEU A 139 -19.56 -21.73 12.58
CA LEU A 139 -20.91 -21.21 12.33
C LEU A 139 -22.04 -22.19 12.72
N GLY A 140 -21.78 -23.49 12.83
CA GLY A 140 -22.79 -24.46 13.29
C GLY A 140 -24.08 -24.41 12.47
N VAL A 141 -25.21 -24.18 13.15
CA VAL A 141 -26.55 -24.04 12.53
C VAL A 141 -26.68 -22.78 11.66
N ASP A 142 -25.88 -21.74 11.92
CA ASP A 142 -25.90 -20.49 11.14
C ASP A 142 -25.34 -20.65 9.72
N LYS A 143 -24.80 -21.82 9.37
CA LYS A 143 -24.38 -22.13 7.99
C LYS A 143 -25.55 -22.13 7.01
N ALA A 144 -26.78 -22.30 7.49
CA ALA A 144 -27.99 -22.20 6.65
C ALA A 144 -28.36 -20.74 6.31
N ASP A 145 -27.84 -19.76 7.04
CA ASP A 145 -28.06 -18.34 6.76
C ASP A 145 -26.97 -17.81 5.83
N GLU A 146 -27.32 -17.70 4.54
CA GLU A 146 -26.41 -17.21 3.50
C GLU A 146 -25.81 -15.83 3.82
N LYS A 147 -26.56 -14.95 4.50
CA LYS A 147 -26.08 -13.61 4.85
C LYS A 147 -24.98 -13.68 5.91
N LYS A 148 -25.14 -14.56 6.91
CA LYS A 148 -24.11 -14.78 7.94
C LYS A 148 -22.84 -15.39 7.34
N VAL A 149 -22.99 -16.35 6.43
CA VAL A 149 -21.86 -16.96 5.71
C VAL A 149 -21.13 -15.91 4.86
N ALA A 150 -21.87 -15.15 4.03
CA ALA A 150 -21.31 -14.10 3.17
C ALA A 150 -20.55 -13.04 3.99
N LYS A 151 -21.10 -12.62 5.14
CA LYS A 151 -20.44 -11.67 6.04
C LYS A 151 -19.12 -12.22 6.60
N LYS A 152 -19.06 -13.50 7.00
CA LYS A 152 -17.81 -14.11 7.47
C LYS A 152 -16.78 -14.22 6.34
N ASP A 153 -17.21 -14.46 5.11
CA ASP A 153 -16.33 -14.47 3.94
C ASP A 153 -15.80 -13.07 3.58
N GLU A 154 -16.63 -12.03 3.70
CA GLU A 154 -16.19 -10.65 3.57
C GLU A 154 -15.11 -10.32 4.60
N VAL A 155 -15.34 -10.61 5.89
CA VAL A 155 -14.35 -10.37 6.96
C VAL A 155 -13.05 -11.13 6.71
N LYS A 156 -13.10 -12.39 6.28
CA LYS A 156 -11.90 -13.17 5.96
C LYS A 156 -11.10 -12.54 4.82
N ARG A 157 -11.79 -12.06 3.78
CA ARG A 157 -11.17 -11.41 2.62
C ARG A 157 -10.52 -10.07 3.01
N GLU A 158 -11.26 -9.24 3.74
CA GLU A 158 -10.77 -7.95 4.24
C GLU A 158 -9.59 -8.12 5.19
N MET A 159 -9.62 -9.13 6.07
CA MET A 159 -8.50 -9.46 6.96
C MET A 159 -7.25 -9.89 6.17
N SER A 160 -7.41 -10.68 5.11
CA SER A 160 -6.28 -11.05 4.24
C SER A 160 -5.67 -9.82 3.55
N ALA A 161 -6.52 -8.97 2.98
CA ALA A 161 -6.06 -7.72 2.37
C ALA A 161 -5.40 -6.76 3.37
N ALA A 162 -5.86 -6.73 4.62
CA ALA A 162 -5.26 -5.93 5.67
C ALA A 162 -3.85 -6.40 6.04
N VAL A 163 -3.64 -7.72 6.13
CA VAL A 163 -2.31 -8.31 6.35
C VAL A 163 -1.38 -7.93 5.19
N ASP A 164 -1.82 -8.13 3.94
CA ASP A 164 -1.01 -7.82 2.75
C ASP A 164 -0.65 -6.32 2.70
N ALA A 165 -1.59 -5.44 3.04
CA ALA A 165 -1.34 -3.99 3.12
C ALA A 165 -0.31 -3.64 4.21
N VAL A 166 -0.40 -4.24 5.40
CA VAL A 166 0.57 -4.04 6.48
C VAL A 166 1.96 -4.53 6.09
N GLU A 167 2.06 -5.69 5.44
CA GLU A 167 3.33 -6.23 4.93
C GLU A 167 3.97 -5.28 3.90
N SER A 168 3.18 -4.77 2.95
CA SER A 168 3.64 -3.78 1.97
C SER A 168 4.16 -2.52 2.65
N MET A 169 3.39 -1.95 3.60
CA MET A 169 3.82 -0.75 4.35
C MET A 169 5.10 -1.01 5.15
N ALA A 170 5.25 -2.18 5.76
CA ALA A 170 6.46 -2.54 6.51
C ALA A 170 7.69 -2.61 5.59
N SER A 171 7.53 -3.19 4.40
CA SER A 171 8.56 -3.24 3.36
C SER A 171 8.95 -1.84 2.90
N ASP A 172 7.96 -1.00 2.59
CA ASP A 172 8.16 0.39 2.15
C ASP A 172 8.85 1.24 3.24
N ALA A 173 8.47 1.07 4.51
CA ALA A 173 9.11 1.74 5.63
C ALA A 173 10.59 1.37 5.75
N ARG A 174 10.94 0.07 5.66
CA ARG A 174 12.34 -0.39 5.70
C ARG A 174 13.15 0.14 4.52
N LYS A 175 12.58 0.08 3.32
CA LYS A 175 13.22 0.60 2.12
C LYS A 175 13.45 2.11 2.23
N GLY A 176 12.43 2.86 2.63
CA GLY A 176 12.51 4.30 2.82
C GLY A 176 13.50 4.71 3.91
N ALA A 177 13.61 3.94 5.00
CA ALA A 177 14.60 4.16 6.05
C ALA A 177 16.03 3.96 5.52
N LYS A 178 16.27 2.86 4.79
CA LYS A 178 17.57 2.58 4.19
C LYS A 178 17.97 3.66 3.18
N GLU A 179 17.05 4.08 2.32
CA GLU A 179 17.30 5.15 1.35
C GLU A 179 17.64 6.49 2.01
N ALA A 180 17.02 6.79 3.16
CA ALA A 180 17.31 7.99 3.95
C ALA A 180 18.72 7.94 4.56
N GLU A 181 19.11 6.81 5.15
CA GLU A 181 20.45 6.61 5.72
C GLU A 181 21.53 6.65 4.64
N ASP A 182 21.29 5.96 3.51
CA ASP A 182 22.20 5.95 2.37
C ASP A 182 22.39 7.35 1.81
N LEU A 183 21.33 8.16 1.70
CA LEU A 183 21.43 9.55 1.26
C LEU A 183 22.20 10.40 2.27
N ALA A 184 21.89 10.31 3.56
CA ALA A 184 22.58 11.06 4.60
C ALA A 184 24.10 10.77 4.62
N MET A 185 24.48 9.49 4.55
CA MET A 185 25.87 9.05 4.50
C MET A 185 26.58 9.57 3.24
N LYS A 186 25.99 9.33 2.06
CA LYS A 186 26.60 9.73 0.78
C LYS A 186 26.64 11.24 0.61
N LEU A 187 25.68 11.98 1.15
CA LEU A 187 25.66 13.44 1.08
C LEU A 187 26.80 14.03 1.90
N LYS A 188 27.06 13.49 3.09
CA LYS A 188 28.21 13.87 3.91
C LYS A 188 29.53 13.52 3.22
N ALA A 189 29.64 12.33 2.65
CA ALA A 189 30.82 11.90 1.88
C ALA A 189 31.07 12.80 0.67
N ALA A 190 30.03 13.13 -0.10
CA ALA A 190 30.10 14.01 -1.26
C ALA A 190 30.59 15.43 -0.88
N TRP A 191 30.18 15.92 0.30
CA TRP A 191 30.57 17.24 0.80
C TRP A 191 32.02 17.27 1.33
N THR A 192 32.42 16.30 2.15
CA THR A 192 33.79 16.23 2.68
C THR A 192 34.80 15.79 1.60
N GLY A 193 34.31 15.08 0.58
CA GLY A 193 35.08 14.40 -0.46
C GLY A 193 36.07 13.38 0.08
N ARG A 194 35.70 12.70 1.18
CA ARG A 194 36.34 11.45 1.56
C ARG A 194 35.62 10.32 0.82
N GLU A 195 36.25 9.80 -0.23
CA GLU A 195 35.75 8.61 -0.95
C GLU A 195 35.68 7.37 -0.04
N GLU A 196 36.45 7.34 1.04
CA GLU A 196 36.39 6.28 2.05
C GLU A 196 35.02 6.21 2.77
N ASP A 197 34.24 7.30 2.77
CA ASP A 197 32.86 7.34 3.28
C ASP A 197 31.81 6.88 2.23
N GLU A 198 32.21 6.68 0.95
CA GLU A 198 31.37 6.11 -0.12
C GLU A 198 31.50 4.58 -0.23
N ARG A 199 32.53 4.01 0.39
CA ARG A 199 32.72 2.56 0.44
C ARG A 199 31.64 1.98 1.34
N ALA A 200 30.63 1.36 0.73
CA ALA A 200 29.60 0.60 1.43
C ALA A 200 30.25 -0.25 2.54
N PRO A 201 29.62 -0.40 3.73
CA PRO A 201 30.15 -1.26 4.78
C PRO A 201 30.51 -2.57 4.11
N ALA A 202 31.79 -2.96 4.26
CA ALA A 202 32.36 -4.14 3.64
C ALA A 202 31.30 -5.22 3.66
N LYS A 203 30.96 -5.76 2.47
CA LYS A 203 30.08 -6.92 2.35
C LYS A 203 30.54 -7.87 3.45
N ILE A 204 29.77 -7.96 4.53
CA ILE A 204 29.87 -9.10 5.41
C ILE A 204 29.53 -10.21 4.44
N GLU A 205 30.56 -10.95 4.06
CA GLU A 205 30.44 -12.18 3.33
C GLU A 205 29.55 -13.04 4.22
N ASP A 206 28.22 -12.91 4.05
CA ASP A 206 27.25 -13.94 4.39
C ASP A 206 27.60 -15.13 3.49
N GLU A 207 28.67 -15.80 3.88
CA GLU A 207 28.65 -17.18 4.25
C GLU A 207 27.49 -17.95 3.61
N LYS A 208 27.84 -18.69 2.56
CA LYS A 208 27.32 -20.04 2.31
C LYS A 208 25.82 -20.19 2.57
N ARG A 209 24.98 -19.59 1.72
CA ARG A 209 23.65 -20.17 1.52
C ARG A 209 23.84 -21.48 0.76
N ASP A 210 23.71 -22.56 1.52
CA ASP A 210 23.66 -23.94 1.05
C ASP A 210 22.79 -24.06 -0.19
N ASP A 211 23.45 -24.34 -1.33
CA ASP A 211 22.86 -24.95 -2.51
C ASP A 211 22.38 -26.36 -2.17
N LYS A 212 21.28 -26.47 -1.43
CA LYS A 212 20.55 -27.74 -1.29
C LYS A 212 19.69 -27.95 -2.52
N LYS A 213 20.41 -28.35 -3.57
CA LYS A 213 19.99 -29.04 -4.79
C LYS A 213 18.69 -29.84 -4.58
N ASP A 214 17.59 -29.30 -5.09
CA ASP A 214 16.29 -29.95 -5.18
C ASP A 214 16.34 -30.98 -6.33
N GLU A 215 16.87 -32.18 -6.05
CA GLU A 215 16.71 -33.35 -6.91
C GLU A 215 15.30 -33.94 -6.70
N ARG A 216 14.31 -33.43 -7.44
CA ARG A 216 13.02 -34.12 -7.60
C ARG A 216 12.56 -34.14 -9.06
N ARG A 217 12.98 -35.23 -9.71
CA ARG A 217 12.21 -36.10 -10.62
C ARG A 217 11.62 -35.47 -11.89
N ASP A 218 12.42 -35.54 -12.95
CA ASP A 218 11.94 -35.86 -14.30
C ASP A 218 11.85 -37.39 -14.45
N ASP A 219 10.66 -37.92 -14.77
CA ASP A 219 10.46 -39.08 -15.68
C ASP A 219 8.97 -39.50 -15.72
N LYS A 220 8.22 -39.08 -16.74
CA LYS A 220 7.78 -39.95 -17.85
C LYS A 220 6.76 -39.29 -18.78
N LYS A 221 7.29 -39.01 -19.97
CA LYS A 221 6.70 -38.74 -21.28
C LYS A 221 5.69 -39.83 -21.74
N LYS A 222 4.55 -39.43 -22.32
CA LYS A 222 4.06 -39.87 -23.68
C LYS A 222 2.72 -39.20 -24.08
N PRO A 223 2.32 -39.18 -25.37
CA PRO A 223 2.39 -37.98 -26.22
C PRO A 223 1.02 -37.47 -26.75
N GLU A 224 1.08 -36.31 -27.42
CA GLU A 224 0.02 -35.58 -28.14
C GLU A 224 -0.73 -36.40 -29.22
N PRO A 225 -1.81 -35.87 -29.84
CA PRO A 225 -1.59 -35.01 -31.01
C PRO A 225 -2.53 -33.79 -31.20
N VAL A 226 -1.90 -32.66 -31.56
CA VAL A 226 -2.13 -31.82 -32.76
C VAL A 226 -3.57 -31.41 -33.13
N ALA A 227 -3.87 -30.10 -33.12
CA ALA A 227 -4.33 -29.37 -34.31
C ALA A 227 -4.43 -27.83 -34.14
N LYS A 228 -3.58 -27.14 -34.92
CA LYS A 228 -3.89 -26.02 -35.85
C LYS A 228 -4.42 -24.67 -35.30
N LYS A 229 -3.46 -23.79 -35.02
CA LYS A 229 -3.12 -22.56 -35.80
C LYS A 229 -4.26 -21.81 -36.51
N ALA A 230 -4.54 -20.57 -36.08
CA ALA A 230 -4.68 -19.38 -36.94
C ALA A 230 -4.79 -18.09 -36.11
N THR A 231 -3.77 -17.23 -36.21
CA THR A 231 -3.89 -15.76 -36.12
C THR A 231 -3.94 -15.21 -37.56
N PRO A 232 -4.03 -13.90 -37.85
CA PRO A 232 -4.49 -12.71 -37.10
C PRO A 232 -5.49 -11.85 -37.92
N ARG A 233 -6.08 -10.78 -37.36
CA ARG A 233 -6.02 -9.42 -37.94
C ARG A 233 -6.73 -8.34 -37.12
N THR A 234 -6.07 -7.19 -37.15
CA THR A 234 -6.40 -5.82 -36.77
C THR A 234 -7.70 -5.31 -37.39
N ASP A 235 -8.45 -4.45 -36.70
CA ASP A 235 -8.72 -3.08 -37.16
C ASP A 235 -9.45 -2.25 -36.09
N ALA A 236 -9.14 -0.95 -36.09
CA ALA A 236 -9.50 0.06 -35.12
C ALA A 236 -10.84 0.77 -35.48
N PRO A 237 -11.10 2.01 -35.03
CA PRO A 237 -12.08 2.35 -34.01
C PRO A 237 -13.35 3.00 -34.58
N LYS A 238 -14.49 2.92 -33.85
CA LYS A 238 -15.60 3.86 -34.08
C LYS A 238 -16.25 4.32 -32.77
N LYS A 239 -16.18 5.64 -32.62
CA LYS A 239 -16.65 6.52 -31.54
C LYS A 239 -18.16 6.85 -31.74
N PRO A 240 -18.80 7.71 -30.94
CA PRO A 240 -19.93 7.40 -30.06
C PRO A 240 -21.24 8.09 -30.50
N LYS A 241 -22.41 7.77 -29.89
CA LYS A 241 -23.47 8.76 -29.56
C LYS A 241 -24.68 8.14 -28.80
N PRO A 242 -25.64 8.95 -28.26
CA PRO A 242 -25.85 9.09 -26.82
C PRO A 242 -27.31 8.84 -26.37
N GLU A 243 -27.53 8.66 -25.07
CA GLU A 243 -28.82 8.88 -24.40
C GLU A 243 -28.47 8.96 -22.90
N ALA A 244 -28.43 10.09 -22.20
CA ALA A 244 -29.43 11.14 -22.01
C ALA A 244 -30.73 10.60 -21.40
N SER A 245 -30.74 10.38 -20.09
CA SER A 245 -31.88 10.78 -19.26
C SER A 245 -31.42 11.26 -17.89
N PRO A 246 -32.08 12.30 -17.34
CA PRO A 246 -31.60 13.03 -16.18
C PRO A 246 -32.19 12.41 -14.90
N GLU A 247 -31.33 11.91 -14.03
CA GLU A 247 -31.78 11.47 -12.71
C GLU A 247 -31.76 12.64 -11.72
N GLU A 248 -32.90 12.73 -11.05
CA GLU A 248 -33.43 13.80 -10.24
C GLU A 248 -32.58 14.00 -8.97
N LYS A 249 -32.17 15.24 -8.69
CA LYS A 249 -31.46 15.58 -7.45
C LYS A 249 -32.44 15.48 -6.27
N PRO A 250 -32.20 14.64 -5.25
CA PRO A 250 -32.98 14.72 -4.02
C PRO A 250 -32.61 16.00 -3.26
N ALA A 251 -33.66 16.69 -2.81
CA ALA A 251 -33.61 17.96 -2.09
C ALA A 251 -32.76 17.85 -0.81
N LYS A 252 -31.95 18.89 -0.55
CA LYS A 252 -31.21 19.05 0.71
C LYS A 252 -32.19 19.14 1.90
N PRO A 253 -31.97 18.41 2.99
CA PRO A 253 -32.72 18.61 4.22
C PRO A 253 -32.38 19.97 4.84
N ALA A 254 -33.42 20.66 5.31
CA ALA A 254 -33.33 21.96 5.97
C ALA A 254 -32.46 21.89 7.23
N LYS A 255 -31.66 22.94 7.46
CA LYS A 255 -30.88 23.12 8.69
C LYS A 255 -31.84 23.21 9.90
N PRO A 256 -31.55 22.52 11.01
CA PRO A 256 -32.27 22.73 12.26
C PRO A 256 -31.99 24.14 12.82
N ALA A 257 -33.03 24.74 13.40
CA ALA A 257 -32.98 26.05 14.04
C ALA A 257 -32.01 26.04 15.25
N PRO A 258 -31.33 27.17 15.53
CA PRO A 258 -30.49 27.29 16.71
C PRO A 258 -31.32 27.20 18.00
N PRO A 259 -30.78 26.58 19.07
CA PRO A 259 -31.46 26.52 20.35
C PRO A 259 -31.59 27.92 20.98
N PRO A 260 -32.65 28.16 21.77
CA PRO A 260 -32.80 29.43 22.49
C PRO A 260 -31.64 29.61 23.49
N PRO A 261 -31.25 30.87 23.77
CA PRO A 261 -30.22 31.16 24.76
C PRO A 261 -30.67 30.67 26.14
N SER A 262 -29.79 29.93 26.81
CA SER A 262 -29.96 29.57 28.21
C SER A 262 -29.81 30.82 29.08
N ASP A 263 -30.86 31.18 29.82
CA ASP A 263 -30.80 32.17 30.88
C ASP A 263 -29.78 31.72 31.94
N GLU A 264 -28.60 32.35 31.94
CA GLU A 264 -27.66 32.26 33.05
C GLU A 264 -28.27 32.96 34.26
N VAL A 265 -28.70 32.14 35.23
CA VAL A 265 -29.08 32.57 36.56
C VAL A 265 -27.83 33.11 37.26
N PHE A 266 -27.73 34.43 37.29
CA PHE A 266 -26.76 35.16 38.10
C PHE A 266 -27.10 34.97 39.58
N ASN A 267 -26.26 34.25 40.32
CA ASN A 267 -26.41 34.07 41.77
C ASN A 267 -25.44 35.03 42.48
N PRO A 268 -25.92 35.98 43.32
CA PRO A 268 -25.11 36.99 43.98
C PRO A 268 -24.21 36.43 45.10
#